data_AF-A0A845S600-F1
#
_entry.id   AF-A0A845S600-F1
#
_cell.length_a   1.000
_cell.length_b   1.000
_cell.length_c   1.000
_cell.angle_alpha   90.00
_cell.angle_beta   90.00
_cell.angle_gamma   90.00
#
_symmetry.space_group_name_H-M   'P 1'
#
loop_
_entity.id
_entity.type
_entity.pdbx_description
1 polymer ?
#
loop_
_entity_poly.entity_id
_entity_poly.type
_entity_poly.pdbx_seq_one_letter_code
_entity_poly.pdbx_strand_id
1 'polypeptide(L)'
;MQKVNLDPNIKNEFKSLNITENFSEPVLEVSTEELPGLLVYLRDNKNLRFRQLIDILGVDYPKRVNRFDVIYLLLSHEFNNRITVKTSVKLDEALPSVVPIFPVANW
;
A
#
# COMPACT_ATOMS: atom_id res chain seq x y z
N MET A 1 -10.23 -17.08 -6.84
CA MET A 1 -9.92 -15.80 -6.18
C MET A 1 -10.48 -14.71 -7.09
N GLN A 2 -11.41 -13.89 -6.62
CA GLN A 2 -11.98 -12.80 -7.45
C GLN A 2 -10.91 -11.73 -7.65
N LYS A 3 -10.78 -11.17 -8.87
CA LYS A 3 -9.86 -10.05 -9.11
C LYS A 3 -10.31 -8.84 -8.28
N VAL A 4 -9.37 -8.19 -7.59
CA VAL A 4 -9.65 -6.92 -6.91
C VAL A 4 -10.05 -5.90 -7.98
N ASN A 5 -11.26 -5.35 -7.88
CA ASN A 5 -11.73 -4.33 -8.78
C ASN A 5 -11.41 -2.94 -8.19
N LEU A 6 -10.26 -2.39 -8.59
CA LEU A 6 -9.88 -1.02 -8.26
C LEU A 6 -10.62 -0.06 -9.20
N ASP A 7 -11.15 1.03 -8.65
CA ASP A 7 -11.80 2.07 -9.46
C ASP A 7 -10.80 2.58 -10.51
N PRO A 8 -11.13 2.58 -11.81
CA PRO A 8 -10.24 3.07 -12.85
C PRO A 8 -9.80 4.53 -12.65
N ASN A 9 -10.56 5.32 -11.88
CA ASN A 9 -10.25 6.71 -11.59
C ASN A 9 -9.26 6.90 -10.43
N ILE A 10 -8.84 5.84 -9.74
CA ILE A 10 -7.91 5.94 -8.60
C ILE A 10 -6.60 6.67 -8.96
N LYS A 11 -6.14 6.54 -10.21
CA LYS A 11 -4.95 7.22 -10.72
C LYS A 11 -5.09 8.73 -10.86
N ASN A 12 -6.33 9.25 -10.89
CA ASN A 12 -6.58 10.69 -10.89
C ASN A 12 -6.40 11.29 -9.49
N GLU A 13 -6.67 10.49 -8.45
CA GLU A 13 -6.52 10.88 -7.05
C GLU A 13 -5.09 10.71 -6.55
N PHE A 14 -4.43 9.62 -6.95
CA PHE A 14 -3.04 9.30 -6.60
C PHE A 14 -2.18 9.28 -7.86
N LYS A 15 -1.49 10.38 -8.14
CA LYS A 15 -0.77 10.57 -9.42
C LYS A 15 0.48 9.71 -9.52
N SER A 16 1.11 9.41 -8.38
CA SER A 16 2.29 8.56 -8.32
C SER A 16 1.98 7.07 -8.39
N LEU A 17 0.68 6.71 -8.35
CA LEU A 17 0.23 5.33 -8.25
C LEU A 17 0.53 4.53 -9.52
N ASN A 18 1.41 3.54 -9.37
CA ASN A 18 1.63 2.50 -10.35
C ASN A 18 0.98 1.19 -9.87
N ILE A 19 0.30 0.49 -10.77
CA ILE A 19 -0.41 -0.76 -10.45
C ILE A 19 0.18 -1.85 -11.32
N THR A 20 0.73 -2.88 -10.68
CA THR A 20 1.23 -4.09 -11.36
C THR A 20 0.46 -5.30 -10.86
N GLU A 21 0.33 -6.33 -11.70
CA GLU A 21 -0.25 -7.62 -11.28
C GLU A 21 0.89 -8.61 -11.06
N ASN A 22 0.92 -9.25 -9.88
CA ASN A 22 1.86 -10.34 -9.57
C ASN A 22 1.08 -11.59 -9.15
N PHE A 23 1.18 -12.67 -9.92
CA PHE A 23 0.52 -13.96 -9.64
C PHE A 23 -0.96 -13.86 -9.19
N SER A 24 -1.73 -12.93 -9.78
CA SER A 24 -3.15 -12.63 -9.50
C SER A 24 -3.45 -11.69 -8.33
N GLU A 25 -2.44 -11.16 -7.65
CA GLU A 25 -2.60 -10.13 -6.62
C GLU A 25 -2.06 -8.78 -7.13
N PRO A 26 -2.81 -7.68 -6.95
CA PRO A 26 -2.33 -6.36 -7.31
C PRO A 26 -1.23 -5.89 -6.36
N VAL A 27 -0.25 -5.21 -6.94
CA VAL A 27 0.79 -4.48 -6.24
C VAL A 27 0.65 -3.01 -6.61
N LEU A 28 0.38 -2.19 -5.59
CA LEU A 28 0.24 -0.75 -5.68
C LEU A 28 1.54 -0.10 -5.23
N GLU A 29 2.24 0.55 -6.15
CA GLU A 29 3.42 1.34 -5.81
C GLU A 29 3.05 2.82 -5.79
N VAL A 30 3.37 3.52 -4.70
CA VAL A 30 2.99 4.92 -4.48
C VAL A 30 4.12 5.69 -3.80
N SER A 31 4.19 7.00 -4.02
CA SER A 31 5.15 7.87 -3.34
C SER A 31 4.90 7.95 -1.83
N THR A 32 5.91 8.40 -1.08
CA THR A 32 5.86 8.52 0.38
C THR A 32 4.80 9.52 0.83
N GLU A 33 4.54 10.56 0.04
CA GLU A 33 3.57 11.62 0.32
C GLU A 33 2.11 11.17 0.13
N GLU A 34 1.86 10.37 -0.91
CA GLU A 34 0.51 9.88 -1.25
C GLU A 34 0.13 8.61 -0.45
N LEU A 35 1.11 7.92 0.15
CA LEU A 35 0.90 6.67 0.88
C LEU A 35 -0.20 6.73 1.95
N PRO A 36 -0.22 7.70 2.91
CA PRO A 36 -1.25 7.71 3.94
C PRO A 36 -2.66 7.88 3.35
N GLY A 37 -2.80 8.73 2.33
CA GLY A 37 -4.08 8.94 1.63
C GLY A 37 -4.56 7.67 0.94
N LEU A 38 -3.66 6.95 0.25
CA LEU A 38 -3.99 5.69 -0.41
C LEU A 38 -4.45 4.63 0.61
N LEU A 39 -3.74 4.52 1.74
CA LEU A 39 -4.10 3.55 2.79
C LEU A 39 -5.47 3.86 3.41
N VAL A 40 -5.80 5.14 3.63
CA VAL A 40 -7.15 5.55 4.08
C VAL A 40 -8.20 5.19 3.03
N TYR A 41 -7.96 5.51 1.76
CA TYR A 41 -8.86 5.18 0.66
C TYR A 41 -9.14 3.66 0.59
N LEU A 42 -8.10 2.83 0.62
CA LEU A 42 -8.22 1.37 0.58
C LEU A 42 -9.02 0.82 1.77
N ARG A 43 -8.83 1.39 2.97
CA ARG A 43 -9.52 1.00 4.20
C ARG A 43 -11.00 1.37 4.19
N ASP A 44 -11.32 2.60 3.76
CA ASP A 44 -12.64 3.22 3.95
C ASP A 44 -13.56 3.08 2.72
N ASN A 45 -13.01 2.82 1.53
CA ASN A 45 -13.81 2.61 0.34
C ASN A 45 -14.73 1.38 0.49
N LYS A 46 -16.03 1.60 0.28
CA LYS A 46 -17.11 0.61 0.48
C LYS A 46 -16.96 -0.65 -0.37
N ASN A 47 -16.28 -0.55 -1.52
CA ASN A 47 -16.06 -1.65 -2.46
C ASN A 47 -14.73 -2.38 -2.23
N LEU A 48 -13.86 -1.88 -1.34
CA LEU A 48 -12.53 -2.43 -1.09
C LEU A 48 -12.37 -2.93 0.34
N ARG A 49 -12.62 -2.08 1.34
CA ARG A 49 -12.63 -2.41 2.78
C ARG A 49 -11.39 -3.18 3.27
N PHE A 50 -10.19 -2.75 2.88
CA PHE A 50 -8.92 -3.30 3.37
C PHE A 50 -8.65 -2.86 4.81
N ARG A 51 -9.40 -3.43 5.77
CA ARG A 51 -9.39 -3.03 7.18
C ARG A 51 -8.33 -3.73 8.02
N GLN A 52 -7.72 -4.79 7.51
CA GLN A 52 -6.64 -5.49 8.22
C GLN A 52 -5.30 -5.18 7.57
N LEU A 53 -4.42 -4.58 8.36
CA LEU A 53 -2.97 -4.61 8.10
C LEU A 53 -2.44 -5.96 8.61
N ILE A 54 -1.93 -6.78 7.69
CA ILE A 54 -1.34 -8.08 7.99
C ILE A 54 0.09 -7.92 8.47
N ASP A 55 0.89 -7.16 7.73
CA ASP A 55 2.32 -7.01 7.99
C ASP A 55 2.88 -5.71 7.38
N ILE A 56 4.00 -5.23 7.94
CA ILE A 56 4.84 -4.16 7.40
C ILE A 56 6.26 -4.71 7.24
N LEU A 57 6.74 -4.75 6.01
CA LEU A 57 8.03 -5.32 5.65
C LEU A 57 8.96 -4.25 5.08
N GLY A 58 10.24 -4.31 5.45
CA GLY A 58 11.30 -3.49 4.84
C GLY A 58 12.22 -4.34 3.97
N VAL A 59 12.50 -3.89 2.75
CA VAL A 59 13.47 -4.52 1.85
C VAL A 59 14.58 -3.53 1.52
N ASP A 60 15.83 -3.93 1.77
CA ASP A 60 17.01 -3.13 1.47
C ASP A 60 17.59 -3.49 0.10
N TYR A 61 17.71 -2.48 -0.77
CA TYR A 61 18.38 -2.52 -2.05
C TYR A 61 19.57 -1.54 -2.07
N PRO A 62 20.77 -1.95 -1.62
CA PRO A 62 21.90 -1.04 -1.38
C PRO A 62 22.39 -0.24 -2.61
N LYS A 63 22.08 -0.72 -3.82
CA LYS A 63 22.50 -0.09 -5.09
C LYS A 63 21.50 0.94 -5.64
N ARG A 64 20.31 1.08 -5.04
CA ARG A 64 19.28 2.03 -5.49
C ARG A 64 19.42 3.36 -4.77
N VAL A 65 19.04 4.45 -5.47
CA VAL A 65 18.94 5.80 -4.86
C VAL A 65 17.89 5.80 -3.74
N ASN A 66 16.71 5.24 -4.03
CA ASN A 66 15.72 4.91 -3.03
C ASN A 66 16.04 3.50 -2.52
N ARG A 67 16.83 3.45 -1.45
CA ARG A 67 17.45 2.23 -0.93
C ARG A 67 16.41 1.25 -0.37
N PHE A 68 15.38 1.75 0.32
CA PHE A 68 14.44 0.92 1.04
C PHE A 68 13.11 0.86 0.31
N ASP A 69 12.55 -0.33 0.17
CA ASP A 69 11.14 -0.51 -0.12
C ASP A 69 10.42 -0.85 1.21
N VAL A 70 9.37 -0.09 1.53
CA VAL A 70 8.47 -0.39 2.65
C VAL A 70 7.17 -0.94 2.07
N ILE A 71 6.80 -2.13 2.50
CA ILE A 71 5.71 -2.93 1.95
C ILE A 71 4.66 -3.15 3.03
N TYR A 72 3.40 -2.87 2.70
CA TYR A 72 2.23 -3.09 3.53
C TYR A 72 1.38 -4.20 2.89
N LEU A 73 1.16 -5.27 3.65
CA LEU A 73 0.27 -6.35 3.24
C LEU A 73 -1.11 -6.12 3.83
N LEU A 74 -2.13 -5.96 2.99
CA LEU A 74 -3.49 -5.66 3.42
C LEU A 74 -4.47 -6.77 3.05
N LEU A 75 -5.42 -7.04 3.95
CA LEU A 75 -6.53 -7.95 3.73
C LEU A 75 -7.86 -7.22 3.87
N SER A 76 -8.73 -7.45 2.88
CA SER A 76 -10.16 -7.22 2.97
C SER A 76 -10.84 -8.51 3.37
N HIS A 77 -11.33 -8.59 4.61
CA HIS A 77 -12.07 -9.76 5.10
C HIS A 77 -13.39 -9.95 4.37
N GLU A 78 -14.07 -8.84 4.05
CA GLU A 78 -15.40 -8.87 3.45
C GLU A 78 -15.39 -9.42 2.03
N PHE A 79 -14.36 -9.08 1.26
CA PHE A 79 -14.22 -9.53 -0.12
C PHE A 79 -13.18 -10.65 -0.28
N ASN A 80 -12.55 -11.08 0.82
CA ASN A 80 -11.44 -12.05 0.85
C ASN A 80 -10.34 -11.75 -0.18
N ASN A 81 -10.00 -10.46 -0.29
CA ASN A 81 -9.06 -9.94 -1.27
C ASN A 81 -7.79 -9.44 -0.58
N ARG A 82 -6.65 -9.70 -1.20
CA ARG A 82 -5.33 -9.26 -0.73
C ARG A 82 -4.75 -8.26 -1.70
N ILE A 83 -4.01 -7.30 -1.17
CA ILE A 83 -3.27 -6.32 -1.95
C ILE A 83 -1.94 -6.02 -1.26
N THR A 84 -0.93 -5.76 -2.07
CA THR A 84 0.36 -5.27 -1.60
C THR A 84 0.45 -3.79 -1.92
N VAL A 85 0.76 -2.96 -0.92
CA VAL A 85 1.10 -1.55 -1.13
C VAL A 85 2.57 -1.37 -0.85
N LYS A 86 3.31 -0.74 -1.76
CA LYS A 86 4.74 -0.53 -1.67
C LYS A 86 5.05 0.95 -1.83
N THR A 87 5.99 1.45 -1.05
CA THR A 87 6.61 2.76 -1.25
C THR A 87 8.13 2.62 -1.20
N SER A 88 8.86 3.47 -1.91
CA SER A 88 10.32 3.46 -1.94
C SER A 88 10.86 4.72 -1.28
N VAL A 89 11.82 4.55 -0.37
CA VAL A 89 12.32 5.60 0.53
C VAL A 89 13.83 5.68 0.44
N LYS A 90 14.39 6.89 0.54
CA LYS A 90 15.85 7.12 0.64
C LYS A 90 16.35 6.79 2.05
N LEU A 91 17.68 6.72 2.19
CA LEU A 91 18.33 6.45 3.48
C LEU A 91 17.97 7.50 4.56
N ASP A 92 17.93 8.77 4.17
CA ASP A 92 17.77 9.90 5.09
C ASP A 92 16.36 10.51 5.04
N GLU A 93 15.40 9.81 4.42
CA GLU A 93 14.02 10.27 4.26
C GLU A 93 13.12 9.61 5.31
N ALA A 94 12.34 10.43 6.01
CA ALA A 94 11.36 9.94 6.97
C ALA A 94 10.06 9.53 6.27
N LEU A 95 9.50 8.38 6.66
CA LEU A 95 8.21 7.94 6.18
C LEU A 95 7.09 8.35 7.15
N PRO A 96 5.94 8.87 6.67
CA PRO A 96 4.79 9.14 7.53
C PRO A 96 4.32 7.87 8.23
N SER A 97 4.03 7.97 9.53
CA SER A 97 3.49 6.84 10.30
C SER A 97 2.07 6.49 9.84
N VAL A 98 1.79 5.19 9.75
CA VAL A 98 0.45 4.66 9.43
C VAL A 98 -0.35 4.25 10.66
N VAL A 99 0.17 4.47 11.88
CA VAL A 99 -0.52 4.19 13.15
C VAL A 99 -1.92 4.84 13.24
N PRO A 100 -2.14 6.10 12.80
CA PRO A 100 -3.48 6.70 12.80
C PRO A 100 -4.48 5.96 11.88
N ILE A 101 -3.98 5.18 10.92
CA ILE A 101 -4.79 4.42 9.97
C ILE A 101 -5.02 2.99 10.47
N PHE A 102 -3.93 2.36 10.91
CA PHE A 102 -3.88 1.00 11.44
C PHE A 102 -3.12 1.02 12.80
N PRO A 103 -3.83 1.05 13.94
CA PRO A 103 -3.19 1.14 15.26
C PRO A 103 -2.18 0.02 15.57
N VAL A 104 -2.35 -1.14 14.94
CA VAL A 104 -1.44 -2.30 15.06
C VAL A 104 -0.05 -2.06 14.48
N ALA A 105 0.14 -1.00 13.68
CA ALA A 105 1.44 -0.63 13.10
C ALA A 105 2.46 -0.05 14.10
N ASN A 106 2.10 0.06 15.39
CA ASN A 106 2.94 0.64 16.43
C ASN A 106 3.81 -0.39 17.18
N TRP A 107 3.82 -1.65 16.71
CA TRP A 107 4.61 -2.73 17.30
C TRP A 107 6.08 -2.69 16.90
#